data_AF-A0A7Y2K260-F1
#
_entry.id   AF-A0A7Y2K260-F1
#
_cell.length_a   1.000
_cell.length_b   1.000
_cell.length_c   1.000
_cell.angle_alpha   90.00
_cell.angle_beta   90.00
_cell.angle_gamma   90.00
#
_symmetry.space_group_name_H-M   'P 1'
#
loop_
_entity.id
_entity.type
_entity.pdbx_description
1 polymer ?
#
loop_
_entity_poly.entity_id
_entity_poly.type
_entity_poly.pdbx_seq_one_letter_code
_entity_poly.pdbx_strand_id
1 'polypeptide(L)'
;MVALNPATGNYEGVYDETEFAGISFKAGDLISGTFRYDTAVTPDQEEADPEYRTAYYVRSPADFMNYRFERTGYSFAAGAGLDPSGTAHVRDVAPGTQGRSDELHLAMFNSDDQFERSMFLEFGDHSGSMFNDTSMPAALDLGQLDRLSMSGAFRGLNDDRWMGFGAQITLLEQVSSDVPEPGSLLLLAAGATGLLASRRRKRTALIR
;
A
#
# COMPACT_ATOMS: atom_id res chain seq x y z
N MET A 1 15.44 16.67 16.91
CA MET A 1 14.41 16.45 17.95
C MET A 1 13.22 17.32 17.58
N VAL A 2 12.16 16.73 17.00
CA VAL A 2 10.90 17.47 16.79
C VAL A 2 10.27 17.56 18.17
N ALA A 3 10.38 18.73 18.78
CA ALA A 3 9.81 18.96 20.09
C ALA A 3 8.31 19.11 19.91
N LEU A 4 7.53 18.28 20.61
CA LEU A 4 6.12 18.56 20.81
C LEU A 4 6.05 19.90 21.52
N ASN A 5 5.46 20.92 20.89
CA ASN A 5 5.27 22.20 21.56
C ASN A 5 4.17 22.01 22.63
N PRO A 6 4.49 22.07 23.93
CA PRO A 6 3.54 21.72 24.99
C PRO A 6 2.41 22.75 25.15
N ALA A 7 2.54 23.94 24.55
CA ALA A 7 1.51 24.97 24.58
C ALA A 7 0.47 24.81 23.45
N THR A 8 0.83 24.17 22.33
CA THR A 8 -0.04 24.07 21.14
C THR A 8 -0.39 22.63 20.78
N GLY A 9 0.31 21.62 21.32
CA GLY A 9 0.11 20.21 21.00
C GLY A 9 0.62 19.80 19.61
N ASN A 10 1.21 20.73 18.86
CA ASN A 10 1.71 20.49 17.52
C ASN A 10 3.22 20.20 17.51
N TYR A 11 3.65 19.39 16.55
CA TYR A 11 5.06 19.09 16.30
C TYR A 11 5.69 20.28 15.54
N GLU A 12 6.58 21.03 16.19
CA GLU A 12 7.32 22.13 15.54
C GLU A 12 8.68 21.64 15.01
N GLY A 13 8.84 21.76 13.70
CA GLY A 13 10.02 21.36 12.94
C GLY A 13 9.68 21.10 11.47
N VAL A 14 8.90 21.99 10.85
CA VAL A 14 8.70 21.97 9.39
C VAL A 14 9.98 22.49 8.77
N TYR A 15 10.86 21.58 8.36
CA TYR A 15 12.01 21.96 7.54
C TYR A 15 11.49 22.19 6.13
N ASP A 16 11.56 23.43 5.65
CA ASP A 16 11.21 23.74 4.26
C ASP A 16 12.07 22.92 3.30
N GLU A 17 13.34 22.66 3.65
CA GLU A 17 14.27 21.84 2.89
C GLU A 17 15.27 21.15 3.84
N THR A 18 15.68 19.93 3.52
CA THR A 18 16.74 19.22 4.25
C THR A 18 17.48 18.27 3.33
N GLU A 19 18.77 18.05 3.61
CA GLU A 19 19.60 17.12 2.87
C GLU A 19 19.75 15.81 3.64
N PHE A 20 19.35 14.72 2.99
CA PHE A 20 19.45 13.37 3.51
C PHE A 20 20.18 12.50 2.49
N ALA A 21 21.32 11.91 2.89
CA ALA A 21 22.13 11.05 2.02
C ALA A 21 22.61 11.70 0.70
N GLY A 22 22.86 13.01 0.69
CA GLY A 22 23.20 13.74 -0.54
C GLY A 22 21.99 14.14 -1.39
N ILE A 23 20.76 13.87 -0.92
CA ILE A 23 19.51 14.20 -1.59
C ILE A 23 18.82 15.30 -0.79
N SER A 24 18.64 16.47 -1.41
CA SER A 24 17.82 17.54 -0.85
C SER A 24 16.35 17.20 -1.03
N PHE A 25 15.57 17.11 0.03
CA PHE A 25 14.11 16.99 0.04
C PHE A 25 13.50 18.31 0.49
N LYS A 26 12.35 18.67 -0.09
CA LYS A 26 11.66 19.93 0.20
C LYS A 26 10.22 19.67 0.60
N ALA A 27 9.72 20.42 1.59
CA ALA A 27 8.30 20.43 1.91
C ALA A 27 7.48 20.81 0.68
N GLY A 28 6.44 20.02 0.37
CA GLY A 28 5.63 20.21 -0.82
C GLY A 28 6.24 19.67 -2.11
N ASP A 29 7.32 18.87 -2.04
CA ASP A 29 7.76 18.11 -3.20
C ASP A 29 6.61 17.25 -3.76
N LEU A 30 6.53 17.21 -5.09
CA LEU A 30 5.56 16.40 -5.81
C LEU A 30 6.02 14.95 -5.86
N ILE A 31 5.07 14.03 -5.65
CA ILE A 31 5.33 12.61 -5.76
C ILE A 31 4.35 11.98 -6.77
N SER A 32 4.90 11.16 -7.65
CA SER A 32 4.14 10.21 -8.47
C SER A 32 4.43 8.79 -8.04
N GLY A 33 3.47 7.88 -8.26
CA GLY A 33 3.68 6.49 -7.89
C GLY A 33 2.54 5.56 -8.26
N THR A 34 2.73 4.31 -7.86
CA THR A 34 1.78 3.22 -8.01
C THR A 34 1.61 2.53 -6.67
N PHE A 35 0.42 2.02 -6.42
CA PHE A 35 0.17 1.17 -5.27
C PHE A 35 -0.62 -0.07 -5.69
N ARG A 36 -0.48 -1.13 -4.91
CA ARG A 36 -1.12 -2.42 -5.11
C ARG A 36 -1.47 -2.98 -3.75
N TYR A 37 -2.62 -3.61 -3.62
CA TYR A 37 -2.94 -4.44 -2.47
C TYR A 37 -3.66 -5.68 -2.99
N ASP A 38 -3.64 -6.75 -2.20
CA ASP A 38 -4.32 -7.98 -2.57
C ASP A 38 -5.70 -8.01 -1.91
N THR A 39 -6.72 -8.17 -2.74
CA THR A 39 -8.13 -8.19 -2.32
C THR A 39 -8.56 -9.58 -1.86
N ALA A 40 -7.78 -10.61 -2.17
CA ALA A 40 -8.10 -12.00 -1.84
C ALA A 40 -7.51 -12.46 -0.49
N VAL A 41 -6.80 -11.58 0.22
CA VAL A 41 -6.12 -11.94 1.46
C VAL A 41 -7.08 -11.85 2.63
N THR A 42 -7.10 -12.90 3.45
CA THR A 42 -7.81 -12.91 4.72
C THR A 42 -7.16 -11.91 5.67
N PRO A 43 -7.95 -11.10 6.40
CA PRO A 43 -7.44 -10.26 7.48
C PRO A 43 -6.44 -10.98 8.39
N ASP A 44 -5.30 -10.36 8.65
CA ASP A 44 -4.31 -10.86 9.62
C ASP A 44 -4.77 -10.58 11.06
N GLN A 45 -5.42 -9.44 11.25
CA GLN A 45 -5.91 -8.97 12.53
C GLN A 45 -7.20 -8.17 12.31
N GLU A 46 -8.23 -8.48 13.08
CA GLU A 46 -9.46 -7.69 13.19
C GLU A 46 -9.38 -6.76 14.40
N GLU A 47 -9.95 -5.57 14.26
CA GLU A 47 -10.06 -4.57 15.31
C GLU A 47 -11.53 -4.43 15.71
N ALA A 48 -11.83 -4.69 16.98
CA ALA A 48 -13.18 -4.53 17.51
C ALA A 48 -13.38 -3.08 17.95
N ASP A 49 -14.01 -2.29 17.09
CA ASP A 49 -14.37 -0.91 17.35
C ASP A 49 -15.85 -0.69 17.01
N PRO A 50 -16.71 -0.26 17.97
CA PRO A 50 -18.14 -0.07 17.74
C PRO A 50 -18.49 1.02 16.72
N GLU A 51 -17.55 1.90 16.38
CA GLU A 51 -17.75 2.97 15.41
C GLU A 51 -17.60 2.49 13.96
N TYR A 52 -16.97 1.32 13.76
CA TYR A 52 -16.74 0.71 12.45
C TYR A 52 -17.53 -0.58 12.32
N ARG A 53 -18.19 -0.77 11.18
CA ARG A 53 -18.79 -2.07 10.80
C ARG A 53 -17.70 -3.11 10.66
N THR A 54 -16.53 -2.71 10.16
CA THR A 54 -15.38 -3.58 9.95
C THR A 54 -14.09 -2.78 10.04
N ALA A 55 -13.13 -3.27 10.79
CA ALA A 55 -11.78 -2.71 10.87
C ALA A 55 -10.76 -3.86 10.91
N TYR A 56 -9.79 -3.85 10.00
CA TYR A 56 -8.81 -4.93 9.92
C TYR A 56 -7.52 -4.57 9.19
N TYR A 57 -6.48 -5.37 9.47
CA TYR A 57 -5.16 -5.26 8.86
C TYR A 57 -4.93 -6.42 7.89
N VAL A 58 -4.32 -6.10 6.75
CA VAL A 58 -3.86 -7.06 5.75
C VAL A 58 -2.40 -6.79 5.45
N ARG A 59 -1.56 -7.82 5.51
CA ARG A 59 -0.19 -7.73 5.02
C ARG A 59 -0.18 -7.45 3.52
N SER A 60 0.47 -6.37 3.14
CA SER A 60 0.60 -5.97 1.74
C SER A 60 1.65 -6.83 1.01
N PRO A 61 1.52 -7.02 -0.31
CA PRO A 61 2.53 -7.73 -1.09
C PRO A 61 3.88 -7.00 -1.08
N ALA A 62 4.95 -7.68 -1.50
CA ALA A 62 6.28 -7.09 -1.44
C ALA A 62 6.43 -5.85 -2.34
N ASP A 63 5.68 -5.74 -3.43
CA ASP A 63 5.71 -4.66 -4.43
C ASP A 63 4.58 -3.62 -4.24
N PHE A 64 3.98 -3.55 -3.05
CA PHE A 64 2.71 -2.85 -2.83
C PHE A 64 2.75 -1.32 -3.00
N MET A 65 3.92 -0.68 -2.93
CA MET A 65 4.04 0.77 -3.09
C MET A 65 5.36 1.15 -3.76
N ASN A 66 5.26 1.91 -4.84
CA ASN A 66 6.40 2.46 -5.55
C ASN A 66 6.14 3.95 -5.79
N TYR A 67 7.14 4.79 -5.56
CA TYR A 67 6.97 6.23 -5.73
C TYR A 67 8.27 6.91 -6.15
N ARG A 68 8.12 8.13 -6.66
CA ARG A 68 9.23 8.97 -7.09
C ARG A 68 8.97 10.42 -6.74
N PHE A 69 9.96 11.05 -6.11
CA PHE A 69 9.99 12.49 -5.95
C PHE A 69 10.36 13.14 -7.29
N GLU A 70 9.48 13.98 -7.82
CA GLU A 70 9.64 14.57 -9.14
C GLU A 70 10.88 15.47 -9.22
N ARG A 71 11.13 16.27 -8.19
CA ARG A 71 12.23 17.24 -8.17
C ARG A 71 13.60 16.58 -8.10
N THR A 72 13.76 15.60 -7.21
CA THR A 72 15.06 14.96 -6.95
C THR A 72 15.30 13.76 -7.86
N GLY A 73 14.24 13.20 -8.44
CA GLY A 73 14.26 11.93 -9.13
C GLY A 73 14.44 10.73 -8.21
N TYR A 74 14.53 10.92 -6.89
CA TYR A 74 14.65 9.83 -5.93
C TYR A 74 13.41 8.95 -6.03
N SER A 75 13.63 7.68 -6.37
CA SER A 75 12.58 6.69 -6.46
C SER A 75 12.75 5.61 -5.40
N PHE A 76 11.62 5.12 -4.93
CA PHE A 76 11.55 3.99 -4.05
C PHE A 76 10.64 2.93 -4.67
N ALA A 77 11.02 1.66 -4.52
CA ALA A 77 10.19 0.53 -4.87
C ALA A 77 10.14 -0.47 -3.72
N ALA A 78 8.93 -0.88 -3.33
CA ALA A 78 8.77 -1.92 -2.34
C ALA A 78 9.34 -3.25 -2.88
N GLY A 79 9.99 -4.04 -2.02
CA GLY A 79 10.53 -5.35 -2.40
C GLY A 79 11.95 -5.37 -2.97
N ALA A 80 12.67 -4.25 -2.97
CA ALA A 80 14.06 -4.14 -3.44
C ALA A 80 15.11 -4.80 -2.49
N GLY A 81 14.88 -6.05 -2.06
CA GLY A 81 15.83 -6.82 -1.24
C GLY A 81 15.81 -6.50 0.26
N LEU A 82 14.79 -5.80 0.73
CA LEU A 82 14.58 -5.43 2.13
C LEU A 82 13.30 -6.10 2.63
N ASP A 83 13.21 -6.46 3.91
CA ASP A 83 12.03 -7.12 4.51
C ASP A 83 10.90 -6.08 4.68
N PRO A 84 9.95 -5.96 3.73
CA PRO A 84 8.96 -4.91 3.76
C PRO A 84 7.83 -5.34 4.69
N SER A 85 7.64 -4.62 5.80
CA SER A 85 6.38 -4.70 6.56
C SER A 85 5.42 -3.67 5.99
N GLY A 86 4.76 -4.08 4.90
CA GLY A 86 3.61 -3.36 4.35
C GLY A 86 2.33 -3.81 5.04
N THR A 87 1.50 -2.85 5.46
CA THR A 87 0.15 -3.13 5.96
C THR A 87 -0.86 -2.24 5.27
N ALA A 88 -1.98 -2.84 4.88
CA ALA A 88 -3.20 -2.14 4.55
C ALA A 88 -4.14 -2.24 5.74
N HIS A 89 -4.68 -1.11 6.18
CA HIS A 89 -5.70 -1.02 7.23
C HIS A 89 -6.98 -0.49 6.60
N VAL A 90 -8.04 -1.30 6.67
CA VAL A 90 -9.37 -0.94 6.20
C VAL A 90 -10.21 -0.60 7.40
N ARG A 91 -10.92 0.53 7.33
CA ARG A 91 -11.93 0.94 8.31
C ARG A 91 -13.20 1.35 7.59
N ASP A 92 -14.24 0.57 7.77
CA ASP A 92 -15.55 0.75 7.15
C ASP A 92 -16.53 1.22 8.22
N VAL A 93 -17.03 2.44 8.07
CA VAL A 93 -17.77 3.15 9.11
C VAL A 93 -19.15 2.54 9.34
N ALA A 94 -19.56 2.40 10.60
CA ALA A 94 -20.91 1.95 10.89
C ALA A 94 -21.95 3.01 10.44
N PRO A 95 -23.10 2.59 9.86
CA PRO A 95 -24.12 3.54 9.42
C PRO A 95 -24.61 4.46 10.55
N GLY A 96 -24.62 5.77 10.29
CA GLY A 96 -25.09 6.78 11.25
C GLY A 96 -24.05 7.26 12.26
N THR A 97 -22.81 6.75 12.20
CA THR A 97 -21.70 7.26 13.02
C THR A 97 -21.25 8.64 12.50
N GLN A 98 -21.53 9.70 13.27
CA GLN A 98 -21.22 11.06 12.85
C GLN A 98 -19.71 11.36 12.97
N GLY A 99 -19.17 12.09 11.99
CA GLY A 99 -17.79 12.58 12.01
C GLY A 99 -16.73 11.51 11.75
N ARG A 100 -17.14 10.34 11.27
CA ARG A 100 -16.25 9.27 10.81
C ARG A 100 -16.36 9.11 9.31
N SER A 101 -15.32 8.55 8.72
CA SER A 101 -15.21 8.25 7.30
C SER A 101 -14.85 6.79 7.11
N ASP A 102 -15.18 6.24 5.96
CA ASP A 102 -14.48 5.07 5.47
C ASP A 102 -13.03 5.44 5.22
N GLU A 103 -12.10 4.55 5.57
CA GLU A 103 -10.68 4.78 5.40
C GLU A 103 -9.95 3.55 4.88
N LEU A 104 -9.06 3.77 3.91
CA LEU A 104 -7.98 2.86 3.58
C LEU A 104 -6.67 3.54 3.94
N HIS A 105 -5.87 2.88 4.77
CA HIS A 105 -4.54 3.34 5.12
C HIS A 105 -3.51 2.30 4.68
N LEU A 106 -2.60 2.70 3.80
CA LEU A 106 -1.48 1.87 3.36
C LEU A 106 -0.21 2.37 4.04
N ALA A 107 0.34 1.55 4.91
CA ALA A 107 1.57 1.84 5.62
C ALA A 107 2.70 0.95 5.13
N MET A 108 3.88 1.53 4.98
CA MET A 108 5.11 0.81 4.69
C MET A 108 6.16 1.18 5.71
N PHE A 109 6.86 0.16 6.21
CA PHE A 109 8.08 0.34 6.95
C PHE A 109 9.18 -0.48 6.31
N ASN A 110 10.35 0.13 6.18
CA ASN A 110 11.49 -0.50 5.56
C ASN A 110 12.79 0.04 6.17
N SER A 111 13.79 -0.81 6.29
CA SER A 111 15.14 -0.44 6.71
C SER A 111 16.18 -1.04 5.76
N ASP A 112 17.22 -0.27 5.41
CA ASP A 112 18.47 -0.79 4.84
C ASP A 112 19.67 -0.47 5.75
N ASP A 113 20.90 -0.66 5.28
CA ASP A 113 22.13 -0.38 6.04
C ASP A 113 22.33 1.10 6.39
N GLN A 114 21.59 2.00 5.76
CA GLN A 114 21.75 3.44 5.91
C GLN A 114 20.54 4.11 6.56
N PHE A 115 19.32 3.61 6.29
CA PHE A 115 18.07 4.30 6.62
C PHE A 115 16.96 3.37 7.09
N GLU A 116 16.19 3.85 8.06
CA GLU A 116 14.81 3.47 8.31
C GLU A 116 13.87 4.44 7.57
N ARG A 117 12.78 3.91 7.01
CA ARG A 117 11.83 4.64 6.18
C ARG A 117 10.41 4.22 6.54
N SER A 118 9.53 5.20 6.68
CA SER A 118 8.10 4.97 6.78
C SER A 118 7.35 5.75 5.72
N MET A 119 6.29 5.15 5.19
CA MET A 119 5.39 5.78 4.23
C MET A 119 3.96 5.45 4.57
N PHE A 120 3.10 6.43 4.38
CA PHE A 120 1.68 6.37 4.68
C PHE A 120 0.93 6.99 3.50
N LEU A 121 0.01 6.22 2.94
CA LEU A 121 -0.95 6.68 1.96
C LEU A 121 -2.34 6.46 2.54
N GLU A 122 -3.08 7.54 2.70
CA GLU A 122 -4.39 7.55 3.32
C GLU A 122 -5.45 7.98 2.31
N PHE A 123 -6.51 7.20 2.26
CA PHE A 123 -7.73 7.48 1.52
C PHE A 123 -8.88 7.58 2.51
N GLY A 124 -9.78 8.54 2.30
CA GLY A 124 -10.96 8.71 3.13
C GLY A 124 -12.17 9.18 2.34
N ASP A 125 -13.34 8.71 2.80
CA ASP A 125 -14.65 9.11 2.30
C ASP A 125 -15.64 9.27 3.46
N HIS A 126 -16.04 10.52 3.75
CA HIS A 126 -17.02 10.82 4.81
C HIS A 126 -18.45 10.43 4.42
N SER A 127 -18.73 10.09 3.16
CA SER A 127 -20.05 9.57 2.78
C SER A 127 -20.27 8.13 3.26
N GLY A 128 -19.19 7.41 3.60
CA GLY A 128 -19.23 6.02 4.04
C GLY A 128 -19.64 5.05 2.93
N SER A 129 -19.30 5.38 1.68
CA SER A 129 -19.66 4.59 0.49
C SER A 129 -18.45 3.98 -0.22
N MET A 130 -17.24 4.28 0.27
CA MET A 130 -16.00 3.72 -0.24
C MET A 130 -15.96 2.20 -0.12
N PHE A 131 -16.53 1.63 0.96
CA PHE A 131 -16.64 0.19 1.14
C PHE A 131 -18.10 -0.31 1.06
N ASN A 132 -18.39 -1.06 0.01
CA ASN A 132 -19.72 -1.66 -0.19
C ASN A 132 -19.92 -2.99 0.56
N ASP A 133 -18.85 -3.59 1.04
CA ASP A 133 -18.85 -4.82 1.84
C ASP A 133 -17.69 -4.81 2.83
N THR A 134 -17.57 -5.88 3.63
CA THR A 134 -16.51 -6.05 4.63
C THR A 134 -15.15 -6.46 4.02
N SER A 135 -15.05 -6.57 2.70
CA SER A 135 -13.85 -7.01 1.99
C SER A 135 -13.07 -5.83 1.42
N MET A 136 -11.80 -6.07 1.09
CA MET A 136 -10.93 -5.05 0.52
C MET A 136 -11.42 -4.73 -0.91
N PRO A 137 -11.67 -3.46 -1.27
CA PRO A 137 -12.32 -3.15 -2.53
C PRO A 137 -11.44 -3.49 -3.72
N ALA A 138 -11.96 -4.13 -4.76
CA ALA A 138 -11.18 -4.49 -5.95
C ALA A 138 -10.68 -3.27 -6.75
N ALA A 139 -11.37 -2.13 -6.63
CA ALA A 139 -11.01 -0.86 -7.21
C ALA A 139 -11.44 0.27 -6.25
N LEU A 140 -10.63 1.31 -6.16
CA LEU A 140 -10.97 2.56 -5.51
C LEU A 140 -11.41 3.56 -6.57
N ASP A 141 -12.63 4.08 -6.44
CA ASP A 141 -12.99 5.30 -7.15
C ASP A 141 -12.29 6.46 -6.43
N LEU A 142 -11.27 7.04 -7.07
CA LEU A 142 -10.54 8.17 -6.49
C LEU A 142 -11.36 9.47 -6.55
N GLY A 143 -12.40 9.52 -7.39
CA GLY A 143 -13.27 10.70 -7.55
C GLY A 143 -14.30 10.88 -6.44
N GLN A 144 -14.62 9.81 -5.69
CA GLN A 144 -15.50 9.87 -4.51
C GLN A 144 -14.76 10.24 -3.22
N LEU A 145 -13.43 10.20 -3.21
CA LEU A 145 -12.65 10.46 -2.00
C LEU A 145 -12.65 11.94 -1.66
N ASP A 146 -12.90 12.27 -0.39
CA ASP A 146 -12.75 13.62 0.13
C ASP A 146 -11.41 13.84 0.84
N ARG A 147 -10.71 12.74 1.16
CA ARG A 147 -9.37 12.76 1.71
C ARG A 147 -8.46 11.83 0.92
N LEU A 148 -7.36 12.40 0.45
CA LEU A 148 -6.24 11.67 -0.15
C LEU A 148 -4.95 12.37 0.30
N SER A 149 -4.10 11.65 1.05
CA SER A 149 -2.85 12.22 1.55
C SER A 149 -1.72 11.20 1.55
N MET A 150 -0.53 11.67 1.21
CA MET A 150 0.72 10.92 1.33
C MET A 150 1.63 11.61 2.33
N SER A 151 2.12 10.85 3.29
CA SER A 151 3.13 11.31 4.24
C SER A 151 4.15 10.21 4.50
N GLY A 152 5.27 10.56 5.09
CA GLY A 152 6.30 9.58 5.39
C GLY A 152 7.40 10.18 6.20
N ALA A 153 8.40 9.35 6.48
CA ALA A 153 9.60 9.80 7.14
C ALA A 153 10.83 8.98 6.78
N PHE A 154 11.99 9.62 6.92
CA PHE A 154 13.30 9.00 6.80
C PHE A 154 14.04 9.19 8.13
N ARG A 155 14.68 8.11 8.60
CA ARG A 155 15.56 8.12 9.76
C ARG A 155 16.92 7.53 9.39
N GLY A 156 17.99 8.23 9.76
CA GLY A 156 19.36 7.85 9.46
C GLY A 156 19.86 6.92 10.54
N LEU A 157 20.31 5.73 10.18
CA LEU A 157 20.78 4.75 11.17
C LEU A 157 22.13 5.13 11.78
N ASN A 158 22.92 5.95 11.07
CA ASN A 158 24.27 6.34 11.49
C ASN A 158 24.30 7.64 12.32
N ASP A 159 23.31 8.50 12.18
CA ASP A 159 23.30 9.85 12.77
C ASP A 159 22.01 10.20 13.53
N ASP A 160 21.05 9.27 13.57
CA ASP A 160 19.73 9.39 14.19
C ASP A 160 18.93 10.64 13.74
N ARG A 161 19.31 11.22 12.59
CA ARG A 161 18.55 12.33 12.02
C ARG A 161 17.25 11.80 11.46
N TRP A 162 16.18 12.56 11.69
CA TRP A 162 14.84 12.23 11.23
C TRP A 162 14.25 13.36 10.41
N MET A 163 13.60 13.03 9.31
CA MET A 163 12.82 13.94 8.48
C MET A 163 11.45 13.32 8.25
N GLY A 164 10.39 14.01 8.68
CA GLY A 164 9.03 13.76 8.21
C GLY A 164 8.72 14.60 6.98
N PHE A 165 7.83 14.12 6.12
CA PHE A 165 7.35 14.87 4.97
C PHE A 165 5.88 14.57 4.68
N GLY A 166 5.21 15.55 4.09
CA GLY A 166 3.93 15.39 3.40
C GLY A 166 4.13 15.71 1.92
N ALA A 167 3.44 15.00 1.04
CA ALA A 167 3.58 15.14 -0.40
C ALA A 167 2.23 15.36 -1.07
N GLN A 168 2.26 16.12 -2.17
CA GLN A 168 1.13 16.21 -3.08
C GLN A 168 1.24 15.08 -4.10
N ILE A 169 0.16 14.31 -4.21
CA ILE A 169 0.04 13.20 -5.14
C ILE A 169 -0.35 13.76 -6.51
N THR A 170 0.50 13.55 -7.52
CA THR A 170 0.25 14.02 -8.89
C THR A 170 -0.34 12.94 -9.79
N LEU A 171 0.09 11.71 -9.60
CA LEU A 171 -0.41 10.52 -10.27
C LEU A 171 -0.39 9.37 -9.29
N LEU A 172 -1.52 8.68 -9.21
CA LEU A 172 -1.66 7.50 -8.41
C LEU A 172 -2.46 6.46 -9.20
N GLU A 173 -1.80 5.35 -9.49
CA GLU A 173 -2.41 4.23 -10.19
C GLU A 173 -2.57 3.05 -9.23
N GLN A 174 -3.80 2.55 -9.15
CA GLN A 174 -4.07 1.26 -8.51
C GLN A 174 -3.75 0.15 -9.50
N VAL A 175 -2.90 -0.79 -9.08
CA VAL A 175 -2.61 -2.00 -9.85
C VAL A 175 -3.32 -3.17 -9.20
N SER A 176 -4.22 -3.84 -9.93
CA SER A 176 -4.88 -5.07 -9.45
C SER A 176 -3.84 -6.17 -9.20
N SER A 177 -4.01 -6.99 -8.15
CA SER A 177 -3.19 -8.19 -7.97
C SER A 177 -3.46 -9.17 -9.11
N ASP A 178 -2.41 -9.79 -9.65
CA ASP A 178 -2.51 -10.82 -10.68
C ASP A 178 -3.04 -12.12 -10.06
N VAL A 179 -4.29 -12.14 -9.61
CA VAL A 179 -4.95 -13.39 -9.24
C VAL A 179 -5.20 -14.15 -10.55
N PRO A 180 -4.63 -15.36 -10.75
CA PRO A 180 -4.94 -16.13 -11.94
C PRO A 180 -6.44 -16.35 -11.97
N GLU A 181 -7.11 -15.81 -12.99
CA GLU A 181 -8.54 -16.04 -13.14
C GLU A 181 -8.81 -17.55 -13.03
N PRO A 182 -9.87 -18.00 -12.35
CA PRO A 182 -10.19 -19.42 -12.24
C PRO A 182 -10.19 -20.16 -13.59
N GLY A 183 -10.54 -19.44 -14.68
CA GLY A 183 -10.47 -19.92 -16.05
C GLY A 183 -9.05 -20.28 -16.53
N SER A 184 -8.03 -19.55 -16.10
CA SER A 184 -6.62 -19.81 -16.44
C SER A 184 -6.12 -21.11 -15.81
N LEU A 185 -6.54 -21.40 -14.58
CA LEU A 185 -6.23 -22.67 -13.91
C LEU A 185 -6.97 -23.85 -14.56
N LEU A 186 -8.23 -23.65 -14.96
CA LEU A 186 -9.01 -24.66 -15.69
C LEU A 186 -8.41 -24.95 -17.07
N LEU A 187 -7.97 -23.92 -17.80
CA LEU A 187 -7.30 -24.07 -19.09
C LEU A 187 -5.95 -24.78 -18.95
N LEU A 188 -5.18 -24.46 -17.91
CA LEU A 188 -3.93 -25.16 -17.61
C LEU A 188 -4.18 -26.64 -17.27
N ALA A 189 -5.19 -26.94 -16.46
CA ALA A 189 -5.59 -28.30 -16.12
C ALA A 189 -6.10 -29.08 -17.35
N ALA A 190 -6.90 -28.44 -18.21
CA ALA A 190 -7.36 -29.01 -19.47
C ALA A 190 -6.18 -29.29 -20.44
N GLY A 191 -5.22 -28.37 -20.53
CA GLY A 191 -4.00 -28.55 -21.31
C GLY A 191 -3.13 -29.71 -20.80
N ALA A 192 -2.93 -29.80 -19.47
CA ALA A 192 -2.15 -30.86 -18.84
C ALA A 192 -2.78 -32.24 -19.03
N THR A 193 -4.11 -32.35 -18.86
CA THR A 193 -4.84 -33.60 -19.08
C THR A 193 -4.82 -34.03 -20.55
N GLY A 194 -4.95 -33.08 -21.49
CA GLY A 194 -4.79 -33.34 -22.93
C GLY A 194 -3.39 -33.87 -23.30
N LEU A 195 -2.33 -33.29 -22.72
CA LEU A 195 -0.95 -33.75 -22.94
C LEU A 195 -0.72 -35.17 -22.41
N LEU A 196 -1.21 -35.48 -21.21
CA LEU A 196 -1.12 -36.81 -20.60
C LEU A 196 -1.90 -37.86 -21.42
N ALA A 197 -3.08 -37.51 -21.91
CA ALA A 197 -3.88 -38.38 -22.79
C ALA A 197 -3.16 -38.65 -24.13
N SER A 198 -2.51 -37.64 -24.72
CA SER A 198 -1.75 -37.79 -25.96
C SER A 198 -0.53 -38.72 -25.80
N ARG A 199 0.18 -38.61 -24.66
CA ARG A 199 1.32 -39.48 -24.33
C ARG A 199 0.92 -40.95 -24.16
N ARG A 200 -0.25 -41.23 -23.58
CA ARG A 200 -0.79 -42.60 -23.47
C ARG A 200 -1.06 -43.22 -24.85
N ARG A 201 -1.68 -42.47 -25.78
CA ARG A 201 -1.97 -42.97 -27.13
C ARG A 201 -0.71 -43.31 -27.93
N LYS A 202 0.36 -42.51 -27.80
CA LYS A 202 1.64 -42.77 -28.50
C LYS A 202 2.38 -44.01 -27.97
N ARG A 203 2.26 -44.36 -26.69
CA ARG A 203 2.85 -45.59 -26.12
C ARG A 203 2.13 -46.85 -26.59
N THR A 204 0.80 -46.83 -26.71
CA THR A 204 0.03 -47.99 -27.19
C THR A 204 0.26 -48.28 -28.68
N ALA A 205 0.58 -47.26 -29.49
CA ALA A 205 0.88 -47.42 -30.91
C ALA A 205 2.28 -48.01 -31.20
N LEU A 206 3.18 -48.06 -30.21
CA LEU A 206 4.57 -48.50 -30.35
C LEU A 206 4.80 -49.97 -29.90
N ILE A 207 3.73 -50.69 -29.53
CA ILE A 207 3.75 -52.11 -29.09
C ILE A 207 2.96 -52.98 -30.10
N ARG A 208 2.98 -52.65 -31.39
CA ARG A 208 2.43 -53.48 -32.46
C ARG A 208 3.46 -53.72 -33.54
#